data_AF-A0A944C5D7-F1
#
_entry.id   AF-A0A944C5D7-F1
#
_cell.length_a   1.000
_cell.length_b   1.000
_cell.length_c   1.000
_cell.angle_alpha   90.00
_cell.angle_beta   90.00
_cell.angle_gamma   90.00
#
_symmetry.space_group_name_H-M   'P 1'
#
loop_
_entity.id
_entity.type
_entity.pdbx_description
1 polymer ?
#
loop_
_entity_poly.entity_id
_entity_poly.type
_entity_poly.pdbx_seq_one_letter_code
_entity_poly.pdbx_strand_id
1 'polypeptide(L)'
;MTAYMEKYPRRNGVATKKPGFWKRLVKGVIPWKGDSIAAVIRKLIFIIALIVFLATAIPLVSDVFFMFRDQWRSQGISNIYIPDGNTEGPSKEILPSFKKLLEINPDTVGYIKIEGTQIDYPVVKGKDNDYYLTHDFYGEPSKSGSVMMDVNCKVTADGNSGNLVLYGHNMAVGTFFACLSEYWRTL
;
A
#
# COMPACT_ATOMS: atom_id res chain seq x y z
N MET A 1 42.84 -10.40 -75.13
CA MET A 1 43.73 -9.67 -74.20
C MET A 1 43.25 -8.24 -74.11
N THR A 2 42.42 -7.94 -73.10
CA THR A 2 42.82 -7.18 -71.88
C THR A 2 42.96 -5.68 -72.14
N ALA A 3 41.94 -4.90 -71.75
CA ALA A 3 42.07 -3.60 -71.06
C ALA A 3 40.84 -2.67 -71.28
N TYR A 4 39.65 -3.02 -70.78
CA TYR A 4 38.53 -2.04 -70.68
C TYR A 4 37.64 -2.24 -69.45
N MET A 5 38.20 -2.69 -68.32
CA MET A 5 37.44 -2.95 -67.09
C MET A 5 38.16 -2.40 -65.85
N GLU A 6 38.44 -1.09 -65.77
CA GLU A 6 38.73 -0.45 -64.47
C GLU A 6 38.59 1.08 -64.51
N LYS A 7 37.38 1.62 -64.35
CA LYS A 7 37.20 3.07 -64.11
C LYS A 7 36.17 3.42 -63.03
N TYR A 8 35.93 2.52 -62.09
CA TYR A 8 35.20 2.86 -60.87
C TYR A 8 35.77 2.07 -59.70
N PRO A 9 36.37 2.72 -58.68
CA PRO A 9 36.73 2.02 -57.47
C PRO A 9 35.44 1.50 -56.82
N ARG A 10 35.35 0.19 -56.57
CA ARG A 10 34.25 -0.39 -55.78
C ARG A 10 34.30 0.25 -54.41
N ARG A 11 33.37 1.16 -54.14
CA ARG A 11 33.15 1.71 -52.79
C ARG A 11 32.70 0.55 -51.90
N ASN A 12 33.64 -0.05 -51.18
CA ASN A 12 33.35 -0.95 -50.07
C ASN A 12 32.70 -0.13 -48.95
N GLY A 13 31.40 0.13 -49.07
CA GLY A 13 30.59 0.67 -47.99
C GLY A 13 30.46 -0.40 -46.92
N VAL A 14 31.34 -0.36 -45.92
CA VAL A 14 31.22 -1.19 -44.71
C VAL A 14 29.84 -0.91 -44.12
N ALA A 15 28.93 -1.89 -44.18
CA ALA A 15 27.63 -1.80 -43.55
C ALA A 15 27.84 -1.67 -42.03
N THR A 16 27.70 -0.46 -41.50
CA THR A 16 27.85 -0.23 -40.06
C THR A 16 26.69 -0.92 -39.35
N LYS A 17 27.02 -1.88 -38.47
CA LYS A 17 26.03 -2.67 -37.73
C LYS A 17 25.11 -1.71 -36.96
N LYS A 18 23.79 -1.78 -37.21
CA LYS A 18 22.81 -0.90 -36.56
C LYS A 18 22.98 -0.99 -35.04
N PRO A 19 22.99 0.15 -34.32
CA PRO A 19 23.16 0.13 -32.88
C PRO A 19 22.03 -0.68 -32.23
N GLY A 20 22.38 -1.49 -31.23
CA GLY A 20 21.42 -2.29 -30.47
C GLY A 20 20.30 -1.44 -29.87
N PHE A 21 19.15 -2.05 -29.63
CA PHE A 21 17.93 -1.40 -29.13
C PHE A 21 18.21 -0.44 -27.95
N TRP A 22 18.90 -0.93 -26.91
CA TRP A 22 19.26 -0.14 -25.73
C TRP A 22 20.11 1.08 -26.05
N LYS A 23 21.06 0.97 -26.99
CA LYS A 23 21.91 2.10 -27.40
C LYS A 23 21.11 3.17 -28.15
N ARG A 24 20.07 2.78 -28.90
CA ARG A 24 19.15 3.73 -29.55
C ARG A 24 18.27 4.43 -28.54
N LEU A 25 17.78 3.69 -27.55
CA LEU A 25 16.92 4.21 -26.50
C LEU A 25 17.66 5.23 -25.62
N VAL A 26 18.86 4.88 -25.14
CA VAL A 26 19.71 5.79 -24.37
C VAL A 26 20.08 7.04 -25.18
N LYS A 27 20.43 6.89 -26.46
CA LYS A 27 20.67 8.04 -27.35
C LYS A 27 19.43 8.90 -27.61
N GLY A 28 18.23 8.35 -27.44
CA GLY A 28 16.98 9.11 -27.54
C GLY A 28 16.72 9.99 -26.33
N VAL A 29 17.15 9.56 -25.15
CA VAL A 29 16.81 10.18 -23.86
C VAL A 29 17.94 11.07 -23.31
N ILE A 30 19.20 10.64 -23.45
CA ILE A 30 20.37 11.33 -22.88
C ILE A 30 21.03 12.23 -23.94
N PRO A 31 21.42 13.47 -23.60
CA PRO A 31 22.21 14.33 -24.49
C PRO A 31 23.46 13.62 -24.99
N TRP A 32 23.71 13.66 -26.30
CA TRP A 32 24.84 12.98 -26.93
C TRP A 32 25.71 13.95 -27.72
N LYS A 33 27.02 13.67 -27.80
CA LYS A 33 27.93 14.44 -28.67
C LYS A 33 27.44 14.36 -30.12
N GLY A 34 27.17 15.53 -30.71
CA GLY A 34 26.63 15.68 -32.08
C GLY A 34 25.15 16.05 -32.14
N ASP A 35 24.44 16.13 -31.01
CA ASP A 35 23.07 16.64 -30.97
C ASP A 35 23.02 18.14 -31.25
N SER A 36 21.95 18.60 -31.91
CA SER A 36 21.66 20.03 -32.02
C SER A 36 21.27 20.63 -30.67
N ILE A 37 21.46 21.94 -30.50
CA ILE A 37 21.11 22.65 -29.25
C ILE A 37 19.66 22.39 -28.84
N ALA A 38 18.72 22.44 -29.79
CA ALA A 38 17.31 22.15 -29.54
C ALA A 38 17.08 20.70 -29.06
N ALA A 39 17.82 19.73 -29.62
CA ALA A 39 17.72 18.34 -29.19
C ALA A 39 18.30 18.14 -27.77
N VAL A 40 19.40 18.82 -27.44
CA VAL A 40 19.97 18.82 -26.09
C VAL A 40 18.97 19.41 -25.08
N ILE A 41 18.40 20.58 -25.37
CA ILE A 41 17.42 21.24 -24.48
C ILE A 41 16.21 20.33 -24.22
N ARG A 42 15.61 19.77 -25.26
CA ARG A 42 14.45 18.86 -25.12
C ARG A 42 14.77 17.65 -24.25
N LYS A 43 15.95 17.04 -24.44
CA LYS A 43 16.40 15.90 -23.62
C LYS A 43 16.62 16.28 -22.16
N LEU A 44 17.20 17.45 -21.90
CA LEU A 44 17.36 17.97 -20.53
C LEU A 44 16.00 18.20 -19.86
N ILE A 45 15.05 18.84 -20.55
CA ILE A 45 13.68 19.04 -20.04
C ILE A 45 13.03 17.68 -19.72
N PHE A 46 13.15 16.71 -20.62
CA PHE A 46 12.61 15.37 -20.40
C PHE A 46 13.24 14.68 -19.18
N ILE A 47 14.57 14.75 -19.03
CA ILE A 47 15.28 14.17 -17.88
C ILE A 47 14.82 14.83 -16.57
N ILE A 48 14.72 16.15 -16.53
CA ILE A 48 14.25 16.88 -15.35
C ILE A 48 12.81 16.48 -15.03
N ALA A 49 11.93 16.44 -16.02
CA ALA A 49 10.55 16.00 -15.84
C ALA A 49 10.46 14.56 -15.35
N LEU A 50 11.30 13.66 -15.85
CA LEU A 50 11.37 12.27 -15.40
C LEU A 50 11.86 12.17 -13.95
N ILE A 51 12.84 12.97 -13.55
CA ILE A 51 13.32 13.03 -12.16
C ILE A 51 12.20 13.48 -11.24
N VAL A 52 11.48 14.56 -11.58
CA VAL A 52 10.35 15.07 -10.78
C VAL A 52 9.21 14.04 -10.73
N PHE A 53 8.90 13.39 -11.85
CA PHE A 53 7.93 12.31 -11.92
C PHE A 53 8.31 11.15 -11.01
N LEU A 54 9.57 10.69 -11.05
CA LEU A 54 10.02 9.58 -10.20
C LEU A 54 10.06 9.97 -8.72
N ALA A 55 10.48 11.19 -8.40
CA ALA A 55 10.50 11.71 -7.03
C ALA A 55 9.11 11.73 -6.38
N THR A 56 8.05 11.87 -7.19
CA THR A 56 6.65 11.87 -6.72
C THR A 56 5.99 10.50 -6.83
N ALA A 57 6.23 9.77 -7.93
CA ALA A 57 5.63 8.47 -8.18
C ALA A 57 6.16 7.38 -7.23
N ILE A 58 7.45 7.37 -6.89
CA ILE A 58 8.03 6.32 -6.04
C ILE A 58 7.40 6.31 -4.63
N PRO A 59 7.33 7.44 -3.89
CA PRO A 59 6.66 7.46 -2.60
C PRO A 59 5.18 7.07 -2.67
N LEU A 60 4.46 7.51 -3.71
CA LEU A 60 3.06 7.15 -3.90
C LEU A 60 2.88 5.65 -4.13
N VAL A 61 3.71 5.03 -4.97
CA VAL A 61 3.67 3.59 -5.21
C VAL A 61 4.06 2.82 -3.94
N SER A 62 5.06 3.27 -3.19
CA SER A 62 5.40 2.64 -1.91
C SER A 62 4.25 2.72 -0.92
N ASP A 63 3.57 3.85 -0.84
CA ASP A 63 2.44 4.05 0.07
C ASP A 63 1.29 3.12 -0.27
N VAL A 64 0.91 3.04 -1.54
CA VAL A 64 -0.13 2.11 -2.01
C VAL A 64 0.27 0.66 -1.73
N PHE A 65 1.54 0.29 -1.96
CA PHE A 65 2.04 -1.04 -1.65
C PHE A 65 1.98 -1.36 -0.14
N PHE A 66 2.37 -0.41 0.73
CA PHE A 66 2.25 -0.56 2.18
C PHE A 66 0.79 -0.73 2.62
N MET A 67 -0.14 0.04 2.05
CA MET A 67 -1.58 -0.11 2.33
C MET A 67 -2.11 -1.49 1.96
N PHE A 68 -1.75 -2.01 0.78
CA PHE A 68 -2.12 -3.37 0.39
C PHE A 68 -1.51 -4.41 1.31
N ARG A 69 -0.22 -4.28 1.64
CA ARG A 69 0.46 -5.19 2.58
C ARG A 69 -0.25 -5.22 3.94
N ASP A 70 -0.64 -4.07 4.47
CA ASP A 70 -1.33 -3.97 5.76
C ASP A 70 -2.70 -4.66 5.69
N GLN A 71 -3.45 -4.51 4.60
CA GLN A 71 -4.69 -5.25 4.38
C GLN A 71 -4.49 -6.77 4.40
N TRP A 72 -3.43 -7.28 3.75
CA TRP A 72 -3.09 -8.70 3.80
C TRP A 72 -2.76 -9.18 5.21
N ARG A 73 -2.06 -8.36 6.01
CA ARG A 73 -1.79 -8.67 7.43
C ARG A 73 -3.08 -8.75 8.24
N SER A 74 -3.99 -7.78 8.06
CA SER A 74 -5.29 -7.78 8.73
C SER A 74 -6.14 -9.00 8.37
N GLN A 75 -6.19 -9.39 7.10
CA GLN A 75 -6.86 -10.63 6.68
C GLN A 75 -6.24 -11.88 7.31
N GLY A 76 -4.91 -11.89 7.48
CA GLY A 76 -4.21 -12.93 8.23
C GLY A 76 -4.71 -13.07 9.67
N ILE A 77 -4.99 -11.95 10.35
CA ILE A 77 -5.52 -11.93 11.72
C ILE A 77 -6.97 -12.41 11.78
N SER A 78 -7.81 -12.03 10.81
CA SER A 78 -9.20 -12.51 10.72
C SER A 78 -9.28 -14.03 10.67
N ASN A 79 -8.36 -14.70 9.97
CA ASN A 79 -8.28 -16.16 9.93
C ASN A 79 -7.90 -16.82 11.28
N ILE A 80 -7.33 -16.05 12.22
CA ILE A 80 -6.99 -16.53 13.57
C ILE A 80 -8.23 -16.48 14.47
N TYR A 81 -9.14 -15.55 14.21
CA TYR A 81 -10.38 -15.38 14.95
C TYR A 81 -11.44 -16.37 14.47
N ILE A 82 -11.77 -17.34 15.31
CA ILE A 82 -12.88 -18.27 15.10
C ILE A 82 -13.97 -17.86 16.08
N PRO A 83 -15.14 -17.38 15.62
CA PRO A 83 -16.23 -17.02 16.53
C PRO A 83 -16.60 -18.23 17.40
N ASP A 84 -16.69 -18.02 18.72
CA ASP A 84 -17.20 -19.06 19.61
C ASP A 84 -18.68 -19.31 19.29
N GLY A 85 -19.06 -20.56 19.01
CA GLY A 85 -20.47 -20.93 18.79
C GLY A 85 -21.29 -20.78 20.07
N ASN A 86 -22.54 -20.27 19.95
CA ASN A 86 -23.53 -20.05 21.01
C ASN A 86 -22.98 -20.02 22.45
N THR A 87 -22.25 -18.96 22.79
CA THR A 87 -22.01 -18.55 24.18
C THR A 87 -23.25 -17.84 24.72
N GLU A 88 -24.32 -18.61 24.95
CA GLU A 88 -25.52 -18.10 25.61
C GLU A 88 -25.25 -17.95 27.11
N GLY A 89 -24.86 -16.74 27.52
CA GLY A 89 -24.81 -16.34 28.93
C GLY A 89 -23.73 -15.30 29.22
N PRO A 90 -23.95 -14.37 30.17
CA PRO A 90 -22.91 -13.46 30.63
C PRO A 90 -21.83 -14.24 31.38
N SER A 91 -20.76 -14.65 30.68
CA SER A 91 -19.55 -15.14 31.32
C SER A 91 -18.60 -13.96 31.54
N LYS A 92 -17.95 -13.93 32.71
CA LYS A 92 -16.88 -12.96 33.02
C LYS A 92 -15.52 -13.40 32.47
N GLU A 93 -15.48 -14.49 31.73
CA GLU A 93 -14.25 -15.09 31.23
C GLU A 93 -13.93 -14.58 29.83
N ILE A 94 -12.63 -14.46 29.54
CA ILE A 94 -12.16 -14.16 28.19
C ILE A 94 -12.55 -15.33 27.29
N LEU A 95 -13.32 -14.99 26.25
CA LEU A 95 -13.73 -15.90 25.19
C LEU A 95 -12.51 -16.65 24.62
N PRO A 96 -12.57 -17.98 24.45
CA PRO A 96 -11.46 -18.76 23.89
C PRO A 96 -10.94 -18.22 22.56
N SER A 97 -11.84 -17.74 21.69
CA SER A 97 -11.55 -17.07 20.43
C SER A 97 -10.61 -15.86 20.55
N PHE A 98 -10.64 -15.15 21.67
CA PHE A 98 -9.82 -13.97 21.93
C PHE A 98 -8.42 -14.27 22.46
N LYS A 99 -8.19 -15.46 23.01
CA LYS A 99 -6.90 -15.81 23.65
C LYS A 99 -5.72 -15.63 22.71
N LYS A 100 -5.85 -16.12 21.46
CA LYS A 100 -4.79 -15.97 20.45
C LYS A 100 -4.55 -14.52 20.03
N LEU A 101 -5.61 -13.71 19.97
CA LEU A 101 -5.46 -12.28 19.65
C LEU A 101 -4.74 -11.55 20.78
N LEU A 102 -5.09 -11.84 22.03
CA LEU A 102 -4.44 -11.29 23.22
C LEU A 102 -2.98 -11.72 23.37
N GLU A 103 -2.64 -12.95 22.95
CA GLU A 103 -1.24 -13.42 22.90
C GLU A 103 -0.40 -12.62 21.89
N ILE A 104 -1.00 -12.21 20.76
CA ILE A 104 -0.31 -11.40 19.76
C ILE A 104 -0.23 -9.93 20.19
N ASN A 105 -1.36 -9.38 20.65
CA ASN A 105 -1.44 -8.01 21.13
C ASN A 105 -2.31 -7.93 22.42
N PRO A 106 -1.70 -7.65 23.58
CA PRO A 106 -2.43 -7.57 24.85
C PRO A 106 -3.39 -6.37 24.93
N ASP A 107 -3.27 -5.38 24.04
CA ASP A 107 -4.19 -4.24 23.95
C ASP A 107 -5.51 -4.60 23.24
N THR A 108 -5.69 -5.86 22.81
CA THR A 108 -6.94 -6.33 22.19
C THR A 108 -8.10 -6.23 23.19
N VAL A 109 -9.14 -5.48 22.83
CA VAL A 109 -10.35 -5.30 23.65
C VAL A 109 -11.62 -5.82 22.99
N GLY A 110 -11.56 -6.20 21.71
CA GLY A 110 -12.73 -6.65 20.98
C GLY A 110 -12.43 -7.05 19.54
N TYR A 111 -13.49 -7.37 18.81
CA TYR A 111 -13.46 -7.71 17.41
C TYR A 111 -14.69 -7.12 16.74
N ILE A 112 -14.53 -6.46 15.59
CA ILE A 112 -15.64 -5.90 14.82
C ILE A 112 -15.73 -6.59 13.46
N LYS A 113 -16.93 -7.09 13.17
CA LYS A 113 -17.27 -7.68 11.89
C LYS A 113 -18.64 -7.18 11.47
N ILE A 114 -18.76 -6.69 10.24
CA ILE A 114 -20.04 -6.29 9.65
C ILE A 114 -20.25 -7.11 8.38
N GLU A 115 -21.26 -7.98 8.42
CA GLU A 115 -21.60 -8.85 7.28
C GLU A 115 -21.91 -8.03 6.03
N GLY A 116 -21.46 -8.52 4.87
CA GLY A 116 -21.62 -7.82 3.60
C GLY A 116 -20.67 -6.64 3.39
N THR A 117 -19.74 -6.38 4.30
CA THR A 117 -18.72 -5.32 4.16
C THR A 117 -17.30 -5.88 4.26
N GLN A 118 -16.29 -5.03 4.02
CA GLN A 118 -14.89 -5.37 4.25
C GLN A 118 -14.46 -5.22 5.73
N ILE A 119 -15.35 -4.80 6.64
CA ILE A 119 -15.04 -4.66 8.06
C ILE A 119 -15.01 -6.03 8.72
N ASP A 120 -13.80 -6.48 9.01
CA ASP A 120 -13.48 -7.73 9.70
C ASP A 120 -12.11 -7.55 10.38
N TYR A 121 -12.09 -6.90 11.55
CA TYR A 121 -10.86 -6.41 12.20
C TYR A 121 -10.86 -6.62 13.71
N PRO A 122 -9.70 -6.93 14.32
CA PRO A 122 -9.53 -6.83 15.77
C PRO A 122 -9.62 -5.37 16.22
N VAL A 123 -10.12 -5.16 17.43
CA VAL A 123 -10.21 -3.84 18.07
C VAL A 123 -9.20 -3.77 19.20
N VAL A 124 -8.30 -2.79 19.14
CA VAL A 124 -7.27 -2.54 20.15
C VAL A 124 -7.58 -1.29 20.95
N LYS A 125 -7.00 -1.15 22.14
CA LYS A 125 -7.14 0.05 22.95
C LYS A 125 -5.80 0.46 23.54
N GLY A 126 -5.26 1.57 23.06
CA GLY A 126 -4.02 2.15 23.57
C GLY A 126 -4.19 2.88 24.90
N LYS A 127 -3.09 3.47 25.36
CA LYS A 127 -3.07 4.41 26.50
C LYS A 127 -3.56 5.82 26.13
N ASP A 128 -3.69 6.07 24.83
CA ASP A 128 -4.15 7.30 24.20
C ASP A 128 -4.94 6.94 22.92
N ASN A 129 -5.44 7.97 22.23
CA ASN A 129 -6.16 7.84 20.97
C ASN A 129 -5.25 8.08 19.74
N ASP A 130 -3.92 8.09 19.91
CA ASP A 130 -2.98 8.48 18.85
C ASP A 130 -2.11 7.31 18.39
N TYR A 131 -1.67 6.44 19.31
CA TYR A 131 -0.71 5.37 19.01
C TYR A 131 -1.17 4.48 17.85
N TYR A 132 -2.40 3.97 17.91
CA TYR A 132 -2.94 3.07 16.89
C TYR A 132 -3.44 3.77 15.61
N LEU A 133 -3.34 5.11 15.52
CA LEU A 133 -3.51 5.81 14.24
C LEU A 133 -2.37 5.50 13.27
N THR A 134 -1.17 5.21 13.76
CA THR A 134 0.02 4.98 12.93
C THR A 134 0.69 3.64 13.18
N HIS A 135 0.03 2.73 13.92
CA HIS A 135 0.55 1.40 14.23
C HIS A 135 -0.49 0.33 13.93
N ASP A 136 -0.04 -0.78 13.33
CA ASP A 136 -0.87 -1.94 13.06
C ASP A 136 -1.11 -2.78 14.32
N PHE A 137 -1.88 -3.86 14.18
CA PHE A 137 -2.21 -4.76 15.28
C PHE A 137 -0.99 -5.40 15.95
N TYR A 138 0.15 -5.49 15.26
CA TYR A 138 1.38 -6.04 15.82
C TYR A 138 2.23 -4.97 16.53
N GLY A 139 1.77 -3.72 16.57
CA GLY A 139 2.52 -2.57 17.09
C GLY A 139 3.58 -2.05 16.11
N GLU A 140 3.53 -2.45 14.84
CA GLU A 140 4.49 -2.02 13.82
C GLU A 140 3.99 -0.75 13.11
N PRO A 141 4.88 0.15 12.64
CA PRO A 141 4.48 1.34 11.91
C PRO A 141 3.63 1.03 10.67
N SER A 142 2.45 1.62 10.61
CA SER A 142 1.49 1.44 9.52
C SER A 142 0.74 2.73 9.24
N LYS A 143 0.64 3.11 7.96
CA LYS A 143 -0.20 4.23 7.53
C LYS A 143 -1.69 3.92 7.63
N SER A 144 -2.03 2.63 7.63
CA SER A 144 -3.40 2.14 7.74
C SER A 144 -3.88 2.05 9.18
N GLY A 145 -2.95 2.03 10.13
CA GLY A 145 -3.22 1.96 11.57
C GLY A 145 -3.95 0.68 11.97
N SER A 146 -4.75 0.79 13.03
CA SER A 146 -5.62 -0.27 13.53
C SER A 146 -7.02 0.26 13.81
N VAL A 147 -8.02 -0.62 13.87
CA VAL A 147 -9.31 -0.26 14.48
C VAL A 147 -9.09 -0.15 15.98
N MET A 148 -9.30 1.04 16.53
CA MET A 148 -9.03 1.31 17.95
C MET A 148 -10.27 1.81 18.69
N MET A 149 -10.38 1.45 19.96
CA MET A 149 -11.40 1.95 20.87
C MET A 149 -10.92 3.23 21.56
N ASP A 150 -11.82 4.19 21.77
CA ASP A 150 -11.52 5.40 22.53
C ASP A 150 -11.01 5.07 23.94
N VAL A 151 -9.95 5.75 24.37
CA VAL A 151 -9.29 5.55 25.66
C VAL A 151 -10.24 5.67 26.85
N ASN A 152 -11.30 6.48 26.74
CA ASN A 152 -12.29 6.70 27.81
C ASN A 152 -13.36 5.61 27.87
N CYS A 153 -13.49 4.76 26.84
CA CYS A 153 -14.42 3.64 26.85
C CYS A 153 -13.96 2.54 27.80
N LYS A 154 -14.89 1.97 28.56
CA LYS A 154 -14.64 0.85 29.47
C LYS A 154 -15.28 -0.40 28.88
N VAL A 155 -14.50 -1.47 28.82
CA VAL A 155 -14.96 -2.83 28.52
C VAL A 155 -14.36 -3.72 29.58
N THR A 156 -15.14 -4.10 30.58
CA THR A 156 -14.69 -4.94 31.69
C THR A 156 -15.75 -5.98 32.04
N ALA A 157 -15.36 -6.98 32.82
CA ALA A 157 -16.27 -8.01 33.32
C ALA A 157 -17.41 -7.45 34.22
N ASP A 158 -17.28 -6.21 34.70
CA ASP A 158 -18.25 -5.57 35.59
C ASP A 158 -19.14 -4.56 34.86
N GLY A 159 -18.91 -4.34 33.56
CA GLY A 159 -19.76 -3.50 32.73
C GLY A 159 -18.99 -2.74 31.66
N ASN A 160 -19.75 -2.29 30.66
CA ASN A 160 -19.23 -1.52 29.54
C ASN A 160 -19.72 -0.07 29.62
N SER A 161 -18.99 0.85 28.98
CA SER A 161 -19.50 2.20 28.74
C SER A 161 -20.80 2.14 27.93
N GLY A 162 -21.76 3.01 28.26
CA GLY A 162 -23.04 3.09 27.53
C GLY A 162 -22.90 3.56 26.08
N ASN A 163 -21.77 4.21 25.74
CA ASN A 163 -21.38 4.53 24.39
C ASN A 163 -19.95 4.00 24.15
N LEU A 164 -19.78 3.17 23.13
CA LEU A 164 -18.49 2.65 22.71
C LEU A 164 -18.10 3.30 21.38
N VAL A 165 -17.02 4.06 21.39
CA VAL A 165 -16.53 4.78 20.21
C VAL A 165 -15.33 4.03 19.65
N LEU A 166 -15.42 3.65 18.37
CA LEU A 166 -14.34 3.04 17.62
C LEU A 166 -13.87 3.97 16.52
N TYR A 167 -12.55 4.06 16.36
CA TYR A 167 -11.88 4.81 15.30
C TYR A 167 -11.20 3.84 14.33
N GLY A 168 -11.15 4.23 13.07
CA GLY A 168 -10.45 3.51 12.01
C GLY A 168 -10.29 4.43 10.81
N HIS A 169 -9.20 4.25 10.06
CA HIS A 169 -8.94 5.10 8.90
C HIS A 169 -9.95 4.89 7.77
N ASN A 170 -10.25 5.97 7.06
CA ASN A 170 -10.94 5.94 5.77
C ASN A 170 -9.88 5.81 4.66
N MET A 171 -9.51 4.57 4.35
CA MET A 171 -8.43 4.28 3.40
C MET A 171 -8.90 4.40 1.95
N ALA A 172 -8.09 5.03 1.09
CA ALA A 172 -8.37 5.17 -0.34
C ALA A 172 -8.49 3.83 -1.10
N VAL A 173 -7.87 2.77 -0.57
CA VAL A 173 -7.97 1.40 -1.11
C VAL A 173 -9.26 0.67 -0.67
N GLY A 174 -10.16 1.35 0.07
CA GLY A 174 -11.46 0.82 0.47
C GLY A 174 -11.45 -0.07 1.71
N THR A 175 -10.35 -0.09 2.47
CA THR A 175 -10.16 -0.92 3.66
C THR A 175 -10.44 -0.15 4.95
N PHE A 176 -10.41 -0.84 6.10
CA PHE A 176 -10.78 -0.28 7.41
C PHE A 176 -12.20 0.31 7.38
N PHE A 177 -12.37 1.57 7.74
CA PHE A 177 -13.68 2.22 7.85
C PHE A 177 -14.07 3.00 6.59
N ALA A 178 -13.35 2.80 5.48
CA ALA A 178 -13.68 3.45 4.21
C ALA A 178 -15.11 3.13 3.74
N CYS A 179 -15.58 1.90 3.93
CA CYS A 179 -16.93 1.49 3.52
C CYS A 179 -18.04 2.16 4.33
N LEU A 180 -17.74 2.79 5.49
CA LEU A 180 -18.75 3.54 6.24
C LEU A 180 -19.28 4.75 5.47
N SER A 181 -18.51 5.26 4.50
CA SER A 181 -18.97 6.34 3.62
C SER A 181 -20.18 5.95 2.75
N GLU A 182 -20.41 4.66 2.53
CA GLU A 182 -21.56 4.15 1.75
C GLU A 182 -22.87 4.15 2.54
N TYR A 183 -22.84 4.21 3.88
CA TYR A 183 -24.05 4.22 4.72
C TYR A 183 -24.91 5.48 4.51
N TRP A 184 -24.30 6.58 4.06
CA TRP A 184 -25.05 7.79 3.72
C TRP A 184 -25.73 7.69 2.34
N ARG A 185 -25.22 6.88 1.41
CA ARG A 185 -25.77 6.78 0.04
C ARG A 185 -27.06 5.99 -0.07
N THR A 186 -27.39 5.20 0.96
CA THR A 186 -28.57 4.33 0.99
C THR A 186 -29.73 4.91 1.80
N LEU A 187 -29.57 6.13 2.35
CA LEU A 187 -30.61 6.94 2.97
C LEU A 187 -31.21 7.91 1.95
#